data_AF-A0A924TD14-F1
#
_entry.id   AF-A0A924TD14-F1
#
_cell.length_a   1.000
_cell.length_b   1.000
_cell.length_c   1.000
_cell.angle_alpha   90.00
_cell.angle_beta   90.00
_cell.angle_gamma   90.00
#
_symmetry.space_group_name_H-M   'P 1'
#
loop_
_entity.id
_entity.type
_entity.pdbx_description
1 polymer ?
#
loop_
_entity_poly.entity_id
_entity_poly.type
_entity_poly.pdbx_seq_one_letter_code
_entity_poly.pdbx_strand_id
1 'polypeptide(L)'
;MCFSATASFTAGVTLLILGTVTTRRASRRAELPYALIPVLFGLQQLIEGALWLTFPAKAPLLNTILTHAFSVFSHVLWPLYVPVAVLLLEPT
;
A
#
# COMPACT_ATOMS: atom_id res chain seq x y z
N MET A 1 -8.75 5.30 5.15
CA MET A 1 -9.51 6.54 5.34
C MET A 1 -9.56 7.22 3.99
N CYS A 2 -10.72 7.32 3.34
CA CYS A 2 -10.79 7.89 2.00
C CYS A 2 -11.03 9.40 2.07
N PHE A 3 -9.98 10.20 1.84
CA PHE A 3 -10.05 11.67 1.95
C PHE A 3 -10.27 12.36 0.60
N SER A 4 -9.30 12.26 -0.33
CA SER A 4 -9.31 12.98 -1.62
C SER A 4 -8.17 12.47 -2.51
N ALA A 5 -8.32 12.56 -3.83
CA ALA A 5 -7.29 12.19 -4.82
C ALA A 5 -5.91 12.78 -4.47
N THR A 6 -5.85 14.09 -4.20
CA THR A 6 -4.59 14.80 -3.90
C THR A 6 -3.94 14.28 -2.63
N ALA A 7 -4.75 13.98 -1.60
CA ALA A 7 -4.26 13.44 -0.34
C ALA A 7 -3.69 12.03 -0.54
N SER A 8 -4.41 11.16 -1.27
CA SER A 8 -3.96 9.79 -1.56
C SER A 8 -2.70 9.76 -2.41
N PHE A 9 -2.58 10.60 -3.45
CA PHE A 9 -1.34 10.69 -4.24
C PHE A 9 -0.16 11.24 -3.44
N THR A 10 -0.38 12.28 -2.64
CA THR A 10 0.67 12.84 -1.78
C THR A 10 1.16 11.80 -0.78
N ALA A 11 0.24 11.16 -0.06
CA ALA A 11 0.56 10.09 0.88
C ALA A 11 1.27 8.93 0.17
N GLY A 12 0.77 8.50 -0.99
CA GLY A 12 1.36 7.42 -1.80
C GLY A 12 2.80 7.70 -2.19
N VAL A 13 3.08 8.88 -2.76
CA VAL A 13 4.45 9.27 -3.15
C VAL A 13 5.36 9.36 -1.92
N THR A 14 4.92 10.02 -0.85
CA THR A 14 5.71 10.13 0.39
C THR A 14 6.04 8.75 0.96
N LEU A 15 5.06 7.84 1.01
CA LEU A 15 5.22 6.49 1.51
C LEU A 15 6.15 5.64 0.63
N LEU A 16 6.08 5.79 -0.69
CA LEU A 16 6.99 5.10 -1.61
C LEU A 16 8.44 5.56 -1.43
N ILE A 17 8.66 6.87 -1.28
CA ILE A 17 10.00 7.44 -1.04
C ILE A 17 10.54 6.92 0.29
N LEU A 18 9.79 7.12 1.38
CA LEU A 18 10.22 6.71 2.71
C LEU A 18 10.39 5.19 2.80
N GLY A 19 9.45 4.42 2.24
CA GLY A 19 9.50 2.97 2.19
C GLY A 19 10.70 2.44 1.42
N THR A 20 11.09 3.09 0.32
CA THR A 20 12.31 2.73 -0.42
C THR A 20 13.55 2.99 0.42
N VAL A 21 13.60 4.13 1.12
CA VAL A 21 14.72 4.47 2.01
C VAL A 21 14.82 3.49 3.19
N THR A 22 13.70 3.15 3.84
CA THR A 22 13.68 2.19 4.95
C THR A 22 14.07 0.79 4.48
N THR A 23 13.59 0.35 3.32
CA THR A 23 13.95 -0.95 2.74
C THR A 23 15.44 -1.03 2.41
N ARG A 24 16.04 0.04 1.89
CA ARG A 24 17.49 0.09 1.62
C ARG A 24 18.34 0.10 2.89
N ARG A 25 17.77 0.53 4.01
CA ARG A 25 18.45 0.60 5.32
C ARG A 25 18.29 -0.66 6.15
N ALA A 26 17.41 -1.57 5.75
CA ALA A 26 17.25 -2.88 6.39
C ALA A 26 18.52 -3.71 6.19
N SER A 27 19.17 -4.07 7.30
CA SER A 27 20.44 -4.81 7.26
C SER A 27 20.20 -6.32 7.25
N ARG A 28 19.09 -6.77 7.84
CA ARG A 28 18.76 -8.20 7.92
C ARG A 28 17.63 -8.55 6.96
N ARG A 29 17.72 -9.71 6.32
CA ARG A 29 16.66 -10.21 5.42
C ARG A 29 15.31 -10.38 6.15
N ALA A 30 15.36 -10.69 7.44
CA ALA A 30 14.23 -10.72 8.36
C ALA A 30 13.49 -9.38 8.51
N GLU A 31 14.19 -8.25 8.37
CA GLU A 31 13.62 -6.91 8.50
C GLU A 31 12.97 -6.43 7.19
N LEU A 32 13.30 -7.03 6.04
CA LEU A 32 12.82 -6.60 4.73
C LEU A 32 11.28 -6.63 4.60
N PRO A 33 10.57 -7.70 5.01
CA PRO A 33 9.11 -7.71 4.92
C PRO A 33 8.48 -6.58 5.72
N TYR A 34 9.01 -6.30 6.91
CA TYR A 34 8.53 -5.20 7.74
C TYR A 34 8.87 -3.82 7.12
N ALA A 35 10.08 -3.66 6.60
CA ALA A 35 10.53 -2.42 5.96
C ALA A 35 9.79 -2.09 4.65
N LEU A 36 9.18 -3.10 4.00
CA LEU A 36 8.36 -2.97 2.79
C LEU A 36 6.92 -2.51 3.05
N ILE A 37 6.45 -2.52 4.32
CA ILE A 37 5.09 -2.09 4.68
C ILE A 37 4.75 -0.69 4.13
N PRO A 38 5.61 0.35 4.27
CA PRO A 38 5.30 1.67 3.73
C PRO A 38 5.22 1.68 2.20
N VAL A 39 6.02 0.85 1.51
CA VAL A 39 5.96 0.74 0.04
C VAL A 39 4.61 0.15 -0.39
N LEU A 40 4.20 -0.95 0.22
CA LEU A 40 2.92 -1.61 -0.06
C LEU A 40 1.75 -0.69 0.23
N PHE A 41 1.80 0.03 1.36
CA PHE A 41 0.76 1.01 1.70
C PHE A 41 0.75 2.20 0.73
N GLY A 42 1.93 2.65 0.27
CA GLY A 42 2.05 3.66 -0.78
C GLY A 42 1.39 3.24 -2.09
N LEU A 43 1.60 1.99 -2.54
CA LEU A 43 0.89 1.44 -3.70
C LEU A 43 -0.63 1.44 -3.50
N GLN A 44 -1.11 1.04 -2.32
CA GLN A 44 -2.54 1.07 -2.02
C GLN A 44 -3.11 2.50 -2.08
N GLN A 45 -2.36 3.50 -1.59
CA GLN A 45 -2.76 4.92 -1.68
C GLN A 45 -2.81 5.43 -3.13
N LEU A 46 -1.92 4.95 -4.01
CA LEU A 46 -1.99 5.28 -5.44
C LEU A 46 -3.23 4.67 -6.11
N ILE A 47 -3.59 3.43 -5.76
CA ILE A 47 -4.81 2.77 -6.24
C ILE A 47 -6.05 3.56 -5.79
N GLU A 48 -6.07 3.99 -4.52
CA GLU A 48 -7.16 4.81 -3.97
C GLU A 48 -7.25 6.18 -4.67
N GLY A 49 -6.12 6.83 -4.94
CA GLY A 49 -6.06 8.07 -5.71
C GLY A 49 -6.58 7.90 -7.14
N ALA A 50 -6.23 6.79 -7.81
CA ALA A 50 -6.77 6.45 -9.11
C ALA A 50 -8.29 6.19 -9.06
N LEU A 51 -8.77 5.56 -8.00
CA LEU A 51 -10.19 5.34 -7.73
C LEU A 51 -10.95 6.67 -7.69
N TRP A 52 -10.39 7.68 -7.01
CA TRP A 52 -10.98 9.02 -6.96
C TRP A 52 -11.15 9.66 -8.35
N LEU A 53 -10.23 9.41 -9.29
CA LEU A 53 -10.31 9.92 -10.66
C LEU A 53 -11.41 9.23 -11.49
N THR A 54 -11.82 8.02 -11.11
CA THR A 54 -12.87 7.28 -11.85
C THR A 54 -14.28 7.79 -11.60
N PHE A 55 -14.56 8.39 -10.43
CA PHE A 55 -15.87 8.93 -10.08
C PHE A 55 -16.34 10.05 -11.03
N PRO A 56 -15.54 11.09 -11.32
CA PRO A 56 -15.93 12.12 -12.29
C PRO A 56 -15.85 11.62 -13.74
N ALA A 57 -14.96 10.68 -14.06
CA ALA A 57 -14.73 10.20 -15.43
C ALA A 57 -15.82 9.26 -15.98
N LYS A 58 -16.82 8.87 -15.17
CA LYS A 58 -17.88 7.90 -15.54
C LYS A 58 -17.32 6.63 -16.19
N ALA A 59 -16.25 6.08 -15.61
CA ALA A 59 -15.57 4.87 -16.09
C ALA A 59 -15.90 3.68 -15.16
N PRO A 60 -17.09 3.05 -15.28
CA PRO A 60 -17.57 2.05 -14.32
C PRO A 60 -16.67 0.81 -14.25
N LEU A 61 -16.14 0.35 -15.40
CA LEU A 61 -15.24 -0.81 -15.45
C LEU A 61 -13.94 -0.57 -14.66
N LEU A 62 -13.34 0.61 -14.84
CA LEU A 62 -12.09 0.97 -14.14
C LEU A 62 -12.34 1.13 -12.63
N ASN A 63 -13.48 1.72 -12.25
CA ASN A 63 -13.88 1.82 -10.86
C ASN A 63 -14.03 0.45 -10.18
N THR A 64 -14.69 -0.51 -10.84
CA THR A 64 -14.85 -1.87 -10.32
C THR A 64 -13.50 -2.57 -10.16
N ILE A 65 -12.63 -2.51 -11.17
CA ILE A 65 -11.29 -3.13 -11.11
C ILE A 65 -10.46 -2.53 -9.97
N LEU A 66 -10.40 -1.20 -9.85
CA LEU A 66 -9.65 -0.53 -8.80
C LEU A 66 -10.24 -0.79 -7.41
N THR A 67 -11.56 -0.87 -7.29
CA THR A 67 -12.24 -1.24 -6.04
C THR A 67 -11.84 -2.64 -5.60
N HIS A 68 -11.88 -3.62 -6.52
CA HIS A 68 -11.44 -4.98 -6.20
C HIS A 68 -9.95 -5.03 -5.83
N ALA A 69 -9.09 -4.31 -6.57
CA ALA A 69 -7.67 -4.22 -6.24
C ALA A 69 -7.45 -3.67 -4.82
N PHE A 70 -8.14 -2.59 -4.46
CA PHE A 70 -8.08 -2.01 -3.12
C PHE A 70 -8.62 -2.99 -2.05
N SER A 71 -9.74 -3.67 -2.32
CA SER A 71 -10.31 -4.66 -1.40
C SER A 71 -9.39 -5.85 -1.16
N VAL A 72 -8.67 -6.31 -2.18
CA VAL A 72 -7.67 -7.39 -2.06
C VAL A 72 -6.52 -6.96 -1.14
N PHE A 73 -6.05 -5.71 -1.23
CA PHE A 73 -5.08 -5.19 -0.28
C PHE A 73 -5.60 -5.30 1.16
N SER A 74 -6.82 -4.82 1.40
CA SER A 74 -7.40 -4.78 2.75
C SER A 74 -7.76 -6.15 3.33
N HIS A 75 -8.31 -7.07 2.53
CA HIS A 75 -8.88 -8.33 3.03
C HIS A 75 -7.95 -9.53 2.89
N VAL A 76 -6.98 -9.47 1.97
CA VAL A 76 -6.11 -10.62 1.67
C VAL A 76 -4.68 -10.28 2.00
N LEU A 77 -4.16 -9.19 1.42
CA LEU A 77 -2.74 -8.85 1.54
C LEU A 77 -2.39 -8.49 2.98
N TRP A 78 -3.05 -7.50 3.60
CA TRP A 78 -2.69 -7.09 4.97
C TRP A 78 -2.88 -8.17 6.03
N PRO A 79 -4.01 -8.90 6.07
CA PRO A 79 -4.21 -9.95 7.08
C PRO A 79 -3.21 -11.10 6.97
N LEU A 80 -2.70 -11.40 5.77
CA LEU A 80 -1.68 -12.44 5.58
C LEU A 80 -0.26 -11.90 5.78
N TYR A 81 0.02 -10.71 5.25
CA TYR A 81 1.35 -10.13 5.21
C TYR A 81 1.83 -9.65 6.57
N VAL A 82 0.97 -8.99 7.36
CA VAL A 82 1.38 -8.41 8.66
C VAL A 82 1.85 -9.50 9.64
N PRO A 83 1.11 -10.60 9.87
CA PRO A 83 1.56 -11.64 10.78
C PRO A 83 2.88 -12.26 10.36
N VAL A 84 3.06 -12.52 9.05
CA VAL A 84 4.32 -13.07 8.50
C VAL A 84 5.47 -12.09 8.66
N ALA A 85 5.25 -10.80 8.40
CA ALA A 85 6.28 -9.78 8.54
C ALA A 85 6.72 -9.59 9.99
N VAL A 86 5.78 -9.70 10.95
CA VAL A 86 6.08 -9.63 12.39
C VAL A 86 6.81 -10.90 12.85
N LEU A 87 6.33 -12.08 12.46
CA LEU A 87 6.96 -13.35 12.82
C LEU A 87 8.43 -13.43 12.37
N LEU A 88 8.72 -12.93 11.16
CA LEU A 88 10.08 -12.91 10.63
C LEU A 88 10.99 -11.89 11.33
N LEU A 89 10.42 -10.86 11.96
CA LEU A 89 11.15 -9.82 12.68
C LEU A 89 11.54 -10.25 14.09
N GLU A 90 10.80 -11.18 14.70
CA GLU A 90 11.06 -11.67 16.05
C GLU A 90 12.44 -12.34 16.15
N PRO A 91 13.27 -11.98 17.15
CA PRO A 91 14.54 -12.64 17.40
C PRO A 91 14.29 -14.04 18.00
N THR A 92 14.83 -15.07 17.35
CA THR A 92 14.99 -16.42 17.92
C THR A 92 16.04 -16.48 19.00
#